data_AF-A0A351SJH8-F1
#
_entry.id   AF-A0A351SJH8-F1
#
_cell.length_a   1.000
_cell.length_b   1.000
_cell.length_c   1.000
_cell.angle_alpha   90.00
_cell.angle_beta   90.00
_cell.angle_gamma   90.00
#
_symmetry.space_group_name_H-M   'P 1'
#
loop_
_entity.id
_entity.type
_entity.pdbx_description
1 polymer ?
#
loop_
_entity_poly.entity_id
_entity_poly.type
_entity_poly.pdbx_seq_one_letter_code
_entity_poly.pdbx_strand_id
1 'polypeptide(L)'
;MAQYAPIAVAALDLLGGAKESKAVQASKRFQAEQLDRNAGQVEAASQKQASEERRQAELLASRARAVAAAGGTTTTDVGIMNELAKIDKEGEYNALTALYEGRAVASTMRGQSRALALEAKQSESIYTTLFSGFG
;
A
#
# COMPACT_ATOMS: atom_id res chain seq x y z
N MET A 1 15.10 -0.13 -66.17
CA MET A 1 13.65 0.07 -65.96
C MET A 1 13.29 -0.69 -64.68
N ALA A 2 13.39 -0.07 -63.50
CA ALA A 2 12.26 0.51 -62.75
C ALA A 2 11.22 -0.57 -62.35
N GLN A 3 10.72 -0.74 -61.12
CA GLN A 3 10.66 0.13 -59.94
C GLN A 3 9.91 -0.60 -58.80
N TYR A 4 10.20 -0.20 -57.55
CA TYR A 4 9.36 -0.20 -56.34
C TYR A 4 8.88 -1.50 -55.67
N ALA A 5 9.45 -1.72 -54.48
CA ALA A 5 8.91 -2.52 -53.39
C ALA A 5 7.59 -1.92 -52.88
N PRO A 6 6.56 -2.72 -52.54
CA PRO A 6 5.41 -2.23 -51.81
C PRO A 6 5.74 -2.15 -50.32
N ILE A 7 6.40 -1.07 -49.90
CA ILE A 7 6.37 -0.63 -48.50
C ILE A 7 5.15 0.29 -48.38
N ALA A 8 3.96 -0.26 -48.17
CA ALA A 8 2.76 0.55 -48.02
C ALA A 8 1.66 -0.13 -47.19
N VAL A 9 1.99 -0.67 -46.01
CA VAL A 9 0.95 -1.05 -45.01
C VAL A 9 1.44 -0.78 -43.58
N ALA A 10 1.74 0.48 -43.25
CA ALA A 10 2.01 0.87 -41.85
C ALA A 10 1.46 2.26 -41.47
N ALA A 11 0.55 2.84 -42.26
CA ALA A 11 0.04 4.19 -41.99
C ALA A 11 -1.42 4.24 -41.53
N LEU A 12 -2.16 3.12 -41.52
CA LEU A 12 -3.62 3.16 -41.31
C LEU A 12 -4.07 3.05 -39.84
N ASP A 13 -3.23 2.58 -38.92
CA ASP A 13 -3.60 2.45 -37.49
C ASP A 13 -3.22 3.67 -36.63
N LEU A 14 -2.58 4.69 -37.20
CA LEU A 14 -2.06 5.84 -36.43
C LEU A 14 -3.12 6.90 -36.11
N LEU A 15 -4.23 6.96 -36.84
CA LEU A 15 -5.23 8.02 -36.69
C LEU A 15 -6.37 7.68 -35.69
N GLY A 16 -6.62 6.40 -35.41
CA GLY A 16 -7.59 5.96 -34.39
C GLY A 16 -7.05 6.01 -32.96
N GLY A 17 -5.75 5.77 -32.77
CA GLY A 17 -5.13 5.60 -31.45
C GLY A 17 -4.88 6.88 -30.64
N ALA A 18 -4.95 8.07 -31.24
CA ALA A 18 -4.57 9.32 -30.56
C ALA A 18 -5.57 9.78 -29.48
N LYS A 19 -6.86 9.44 -29.62
CA LYS A 19 -7.88 9.71 -28.60
C LYS A 19 -7.98 8.56 -27.57
N GLU A 20 -7.80 7.32 -28.03
CA GLU A 20 -7.71 6.16 -27.15
C GLU A 20 -6.54 6.27 -26.17
N SER A 21 -5.40 6.84 -26.58
CA SER A 21 -4.23 6.91 -25.71
C SER A 21 -4.35 7.86 -24.53
N LYS A 22 -4.98 9.02 -24.71
CA LYS A 22 -5.23 9.96 -23.61
C LYS A 22 -6.22 9.37 -22.61
N ALA A 23 -7.25 8.67 -23.09
CA ALA A 23 -8.21 7.98 -22.23
C ALA A 23 -7.53 6.83 -21.44
N VAL A 24 -6.68 6.03 -22.11
CA VAL A 24 -5.88 4.98 -21.46
C VAL A 24 -4.92 5.57 -20.44
N GLN A 25 -4.27 6.69 -20.74
CA GLN A 25 -3.36 7.37 -19.82
C GLN A 25 -4.09 7.90 -18.58
N ALA A 26 -5.21 8.59 -18.78
CA ALA A 26 -6.03 9.10 -17.69
C ALA A 26 -6.54 7.96 -16.80
N SER A 27 -6.96 6.84 -17.41
CA SER A 27 -7.36 5.63 -16.68
C SER A 27 -6.22 5.05 -15.84
N LYS A 28 -5.00 4.90 -16.40
CA LYS A 28 -3.84 4.40 -15.64
C LYS A 28 -3.45 5.32 -14.49
N ARG A 29 -3.46 6.64 -14.69
CA ARG A 29 -3.20 7.63 -13.63
C ARG A 29 -4.25 7.56 -12.53
N PHE A 30 -5.52 7.44 -12.88
CA PHE A 30 -6.60 7.29 -11.93
C PHE A 30 -6.48 5.99 -11.12
N GLN A 31 -6.14 4.87 -11.77
CA GLN A 31 -5.89 3.61 -11.09
C GLN A 31 -4.70 3.69 -10.13
N ALA A 32 -3.61 4.36 -10.53
CA ALA A 32 -2.47 4.61 -9.65
C ALA A 32 -2.87 5.41 -8.40
N GLU A 33 -3.63 6.50 -8.59
CA GLU A 33 -4.10 7.33 -7.48
C GLU A 33 -5.06 6.58 -6.54
N GLN A 34 -5.92 5.70 -7.09
CA GLN A 34 -6.76 4.83 -6.27
C GLN A 34 -5.92 3.87 -5.43
N LEU A 35 -4.86 3.27 -5.99
CA LEU A 35 -3.96 2.39 -5.24
C LEU A 35 -3.24 3.14 -4.12
N ASP A 36 -2.81 4.38 -4.35
CA ASP A 36 -2.17 5.19 -3.31
C ASP A 36 -3.15 5.58 -2.20
N ARG A 37 -4.40 5.92 -2.55
CA ARG A 37 -5.47 6.13 -1.55
C ARG A 37 -5.73 4.87 -0.73
N ASN A 38 -5.84 3.73 -1.39
CA ASN A 38 -6.05 2.44 -0.73
C ASN A 38 -4.88 2.08 0.18
N ALA A 39 -3.64 2.32 -0.25
CA ALA A 39 -2.44 2.13 0.56
C ALA A 39 -2.48 2.96 1.84
N GLY A 40 -2.89 4.24 1.74
CA GLY A 40 -3.07 5.12 2.90
C GLY A 40 -4.16 4.62 3.86
N GLN A 41 -5.28 4.10 3.34
CA GLN A 41 -6.34 3.52 4.17
C GLN A 41 -5.86 2.26 4.91
N VAL A 42 -5.07 1.40 4.26
CA VAL A 42 -4.50 0.20 4.88
C VAL A 42 -3.55 0.57 6.02
N GLU A 43 -2.68 1.57 5.83
CA GLU A 43 -1.81 2.05 6.90
C GLU A 43 -2.57 2.69 8.06
N ALA A 44 -3.65 3.41 7.78
CA ALA A 44 -4.48 3.99 8.82
C ALA A 44 -5.22 2.88 9.61
N ALA A 45 -5.74 1.87 8.91
CA ALA A 45 -6.39 0.72 9.52
C ALA A 45 -5.42 -0.07 10.40
N SER A 46 -4.19 -0.30 9.95
CA SER A 46 -3.18 -1.01 10.74
C SER A 46 -2.72 -0.23 11.97
N GLN A 47 -2.62 1.10 11.88
CA GLN A 47 -2.36 1.96 13.04
C GLN A 47 -3.48 1.87 14.08
N LYS A 48 -4.74 1.89 13.62
CA LYS A 48 -5.90 1.71 14.51
C LYS A 48 -5.87 0.35 15.18
N GLN A 49 -5.61 -0.72 14.43
CA GLN A 49 -5.50 -2.07 14.97
C GLN A 49 -4.37 -2.16 16.00
N ALA A 50 -3.20 -1.61 15.72
CA ALA A 50 -2.09 -1.59 16.65
C ALA A 50 -2.41 -0.84 17.95
N SER A 51 -3.15 0.27 17.87
CA SER A 51 -3.64 0.97 19.06
C SER A 51 -4.61 0.11 19.87
N GLU A 52 -5.44 -0.68 19.21
CA GLU A 52 -6.39 -1.57 19.87
C GLU A 52 -5.69 -2.76 20.55
N GLU A 53 -4.65 -3.33 19.95
CA GLU A 53 -3.81 -4.37 20.58
C GLU A 53 -3.16 -3.87 21.87
N ARG A 54 -2.59 -2.65 21.85
CA ARG A 54 -2.05 -2.02 23.07
C ARG A 54 -3.14 -1.80 24.12
N ARG A 55 -4.30 -1.30 23.72
CA ARG A 55 -5.45 -1.09 24.61
C ARG A 55 -5.91 -2.40 25.26
N GLN A 56 -5.94 -3.49 24.50
CA GLN A 56 -6.30 -4.80 25.02
C GLN A 56 -5.27 -5.30 26.05
N ALA A 57 -3.98 -5.13 25.77
CA ALA A 57 -2.92 -5.47 26.72
C ALA A 57 -3.03 -4.65 28.02
N GLU A 58 -3.27 -3.34 27.93
CA GLU A 58 -3.49 -2.48 29.10
C GLU A 58 -4.70 -2.94 29.94
N LEU A 59 -5.81 -3.29 29.29
CA LEU A 59 -7.00 -3.81 29.97
C LEU A 59 -6.73 -5.16 30.64
N LEU A 60 -5.98 -6.04 29.97
CA LEU A 60 -5.61 -7.34 30.53
C LEU A 60 -4.66 -7.18 31.72
N ALA A 61 -3.66 -6.29 31.61
CA ALA A 61 -2.77 -5.92 32.70
C ALA A 61 -3.55 -5.32 33.89
N SER A 62 -4.52 -4.45 33.63
CA SER A 62 -5.39 -3.89 34.67
C SER A 62 -6.20 -4.98 35.37
N ARG A 63 -6.74 -5.96 34.63
CA ARG A 63 -7.45 -7.11 35.21
C ARG A 63 -6.53 -7.99 36.03
N ALA A 64 -5.33 -8.29 35.55
CA ALA A 64 -4.33 -9.07 36.27
C ALA A 64 -3.96 -8.40 37.61
N ARG A 65 -3.78 -7.08 37.64
CA ARG A 65 -3.55 -6.33 38.89
C ARG A 65 -4.73 -6.42 39.85
N ALA A 66 -5.97 -6.30 39.35
CA ALA A 66 -7.17 -6.37 40.17
C ALA A 66 -7.36 -7.77 40.80
N VAL A 67 -7.11 -8.83 40.04
CA VAL A 67 -7.17 -10.22 40.52
C VAL A 67 -6.07 -10.47 41.56
N ALA A 68 -4.84 -10.01 41.32
CA ALA A 68 -3.75 -10.11 42.28
C ALA A 68 -4.09 -9.42 43.61
N ALA A 69 -4.63 -8.19 43.55
CA ALA A 69 -5.04 -7.44 44.74
C ALA A 69 -6.18 -8.14 45.50
N ALA A 70 -7.15 -8.73 44.79
CA ALA A 70 -8.25 -9.47 45.40
C ALA A 70 -7.81 -10.80 46.04
N GLY A 71 -6.78 -11.44 45.49
CA GLY A 71 -6.22 -12.70 45.98
C GLY A 71 -5.33 -12.58 47.22
N GLY A 72 -5.10 -11.36 47.74
CA GLY A 72 -4.22 -11.10 48.88
C GLY A 72 -2.73 -11.11 48.53
N THR A 73 -2.38 -11.30 47.26
CA THR A 73 -1.00 -11.16 46.78
C THR A 73 -0.67 -9.68 46.61
N THR A 74 0.58 -9.30 46.92
CA THR A 74 1.02 -7.93 46.64
C THR A 74 1.22 -7.78 45.14
N THR A 75 0.73 -6.70 44.54
CA THR A 75 0.88 -6.41 43.09
C THR A 75 2.34 -6.28 42.65
N THR A 76 3.29 -6.22 43.59
CA THR A 76 4.74 -6.18 43.38
C THR A 76 5.45 -7.51 43.57
N ASP A 77 4.73 -8.61 43.77
CA ASP A 77 5.35 -9.95 43.76
C ASP A 77 5.96 -10.23 42.37
N VAL A 78 7.14 -10.85 42.36
CA VAL A 78 7.90 -11.23 41.16
C VAL A 78 7.02 -12.04 40.19
N GLY A 79 6.14 -12.90 40.70
CA GLY A 79 5.23 -13.69 39.87
C GLY A 79 4.27 -12.82 39.04
N ILE A 80 3.62 -11.84 39.67
CA ILE A 80 2.67 -10.93 39.01
C ILE A 80 3.41 -9.97 38.07
N MET A 81 4.56 -9.45 38.48
CA MET A 81 5.37 -8.57 37.63
C MET A 81 5.85 -9.26 36.35
N ASN A 82 6.21 -10.54 36.43
CA ASN A 82 6.55 -11.33 35.24
C ASN A 82 5.36 -11.49 34.31
N GLU A 83 4.17 -11.70 34.84
CA GLU A 83 2.96 -11.87 34.03
C GLU A 83 2.53 -10.56 33.36
N LEU A 84 2.58 -9.44 34.09
CA LEU A 84 2.35 -8.11 33.53
C LEU A 84 3.37 -7.80 32.42
N ALA A 85 4.65 -8.11 32.64
CA ALA A 85 5.69 -7.91 31.62
C ALA A 85 5.48 -8.77 30.37
N LYS A 86 4.89 -9.98 30.50
CA LYS A 86 4.51 -10.79 29.33
C LYS A 86 3.34 -10.17 28.58
N ILE A 87 2.29 -9.75 29.30
CA ILE A 87 1.11 -9.09 28.70
C ILE A 87 1.55 -7.87 27.89
N ASP A 88 2.41 -7.02 28.45
CA ASP A 88 2.90 -5.82 27.77
C ASP A 88 3.74 -6.18 26.53
N LYS A 89 4.61 -7.21 26.62
CA LYS A 89 5.41 -7.68 25.48
C LYS A 89 4.55 -8.26 24.37
N GLU A 90 3.55 -9.06 24.71
CA GLU A 90 2.63 -9.66 23.73
C GLU A 90 1.79 -8.58 23.06
N GLY A 91 1.27 -7.62 23.83
CA GLY A 91 0.55 -6.46 23.31
C GLY A 91 1.36 -5.64 22.32
N GLU A 92 2.60 -5.30 22.68
CA GLU A 92 3.48 -4.54 21.78
C GLU A 92 3.91 -5.36 20.57
N TYR A 93 4.17 -6.66 20.73
CA TYR A 93 4.47 -7.55 19.61
C TYR A 93 3.31 -7.60 18.60
N ASN A 94 2.08 -7.76 19.09
CA ASN A 94 0.89 -7.78 18.23
C ASN A 94 0.68 -6.43 17.54
N ALA A 95 0.87 -5.33 18.28
CA ALA A 95 0.79 -3.98 17.73
C ALA A 95 1.81 -3.73 16.61
N LEU A 96 3.07 -4.12 16.82
CA LEU A 96 4.12 -4.01 15.83
C LEU A 96 3.88 -4.92 14.61
N THR A 97 3.36 -6.11 14.84
CA THR A 97 2.99 -7.05 13.77
C THR A 97 1.90 -6.44 12.88
N ALA A 98 0.83 -5.91 13.47
CA ALA A 98 -0.23 -5.23 12.73
C ALA A 98 0.31 -4.06 11.90
N LEU A 99 1.16 -3.21 12.49
CA LEU A 99 1.80 -2.11 11.77
C LEU A 99 2.65 -2.59 10.60
N TYR A 100 3.45 -3.64 10.81
CA TYR A 100 4.32 -4.21 9.79
C TYR A 100 3.51 -4.78 8.62
N GLU A 101 2.49 -5.58 8.91
CA GLU A 101 1.61 -6.17 7.89
C GLU A 101 0.92 -5.08 7.06
N GLY A 102 0.35 -4.06 7.71
CA GLY A 102 -0.26 -2.94 7.00
C GLY A 102 0.72 -2.18 6.11
N ARG A 103 1.95 -1.93 6.60
CA ARG A 103 3.00 -1.28 5.79
C ARG A 103 3.46 -2.14 4.62
N ALA A 104 3.56 -3.45 4.79
CA ALA A 104 3.95 -4.36 3.71
C ALA A 104 2.91 -4.37 2.58
N VAL A 105 1.62 -4.43 2.93
CA VAL A 105 0.52 -4.34 1.96
C VAL A 105 0.50 -2.96 1.28
N ALA A 106 0.61 -1.87 2.04
CA ALA A 106 0.65 -0.52 1.50
C ALA A 106 1.87 -0.28 0.59
N SER A 107 3.04 -0.82 0.94
CA SER A 107 4.25 -0.77 0.11
C SER A 107 4.01 -1.45 -1.24
N THR A 108 3.34 -2.60 -1.23
CA THR A 108 2.99 -3.35 -2.45
C THR A 108 2.05 -2.54 -3.35
N MET A 109 1.00 -1.94 -2.76
CA MET A 109 0.06 -1.06 -3.48
C MET A 109 0.75 0.16 -4.08
N ARG A 110 1.66 0.80 -3.33
CA ARG A 110 2.47 1.92 -3.84
C ARG A 110 3.41 1.50 -4.96
N GLY A 111 3.97 0.29 -4.88
CA GLY A 111 4.76 -0.30 -5.96
C GLY A 111 3.95 -0.41 -7.25
N GLN A 112 2.73 -0.93 -7.15
CA GLN A 112 1.79 -1.04 -8.27
C GLN A 112 1.36 0.33 -8.80
N SER A 113 1.05 1.30 -7.92
CA SER A 113 0.75 2.68 -8.30
C SER A 113 1.89 3.29 -9.14
N ARG A 114 3.13 3.16 -8.65
CA ARG A 114 4.32 3.66 -9.35
C ARG A 114 4.51 3.00 -10.71
N ALA A 115 4.30 1.69 -10.81
CA ALA A 115 4.38 0.98 -12.09
C ALA A 115 3.36 1.54 -13.10
N LEU A 116 2.09 1.69 -12.69
CA LEU A 116 1.04 2.27 -13.54
C LEU A 116 1.33 3.73 -13.93
N ALA A 117 1.89 4.52 -13.01
CA ALA A 117 2.28 5.90 -13.28
C ALA A 117 3.44 5.99 -14.28
N LEU A 118 4.41 5.06 -14.22
CA LEU A 118 5.51 4.97 -15.19
C LEU A 118 5.01 4.55 -16.57
N GLU A 119 4.13 3.55 -16.64
CA GLU A 119 3.49 3.14 -17.90
C GLU A 119 2.69 4.28 -18.54
N ALA A 120 2.02 5.08 -17.72
CA ALA A 120 1.30 6.27 -18.19
C ALA A 120 2.25 7.37 -18.72
N LYS A 121 3.49 7.46 -18.21
CA LYS A 121 4.50 8.41 -18.73
C LYS A 121 5.19 7.89 -20.00
N GLN A 122 5.47 6.58 -20.07
CA GLN A 122 6.07 5.98 -21.27
C GLN A 122 5.16 6.11 -22.49
N SER A 123 3.84 5.95 -22.31
CA SER A 123 2.91 6.20 -23.40
C SER A 123 3.03 7.64 -23.91
N GLU A 124 3.14 8.63 -23.02
CA GLU A 124 3.34 10.06 -23.37
C GLU A 124 4.57 10.30 -24.24
N SER A 125 5.72 9.75 -23.84
CA SER A 125 7.00 9.87 -24.55
C SER A 125 6.92 9.31 -25.97
N ILE A 126 6.30 8.14 -26.14
CA ILE A 126 6.17 7.47 -27.43
C ILE A 126 5.30 8.30 -28.38
N TYR A 127 4.16 8.83 -27.91
CA TYR A 127 3.32 9.70 -28.74
C TYR A 127 4.03 10.99 -29.15
N THR A 128 4.74 11.62 -28.21
CA THR A 128 5.43 12.88 -28.49
C THR A 128 6.48 12.67 -29.58
N THR A 129 7.29 11.62 -29.47
CA THR A 129 8.38 11.31 -30.42
C THR A 129 7.84 10.92 -31.80
N LEU A 130 6.75 10.15 -31.87
CA LEU A 130 6.16 9.70 -33.14
C LEU A 130 5.44 10.81 -33.90
N PHE A 131 4.85 11.79 -33.21
CA PHE A 131 4.10 12.88 -33.86
C PHE A 131 4.92 14.17 -34.02
N SER A 132 5.92 14.44 -33.18
CA SER A 132 6.79 15.62 -33.33
C SER A 132 7.93 15.42 -34.35
N GLY A 133 8.22 14.18 -34.75
CA GLY A 133 9.26 13.86 -35.74
C GLY A 133 8.84 14.00 -37.20
N PHE A 134 7.57 14.34 -37.48
CA PHE A 134 7.03 14.54 -38.84
C PHE A 134 6.68 16.00 -39.16
N GLY A 135 7.24 16.96 -38.40
CA GLY A 135 7.10 18.40 -38.64
C GLY A 135 8.32 19.01 -39.30
#